data_AF-A0A183MMT4-F1
#
_entry.id   AF-A0A183MMT4-F1
#
_cell.length_a   1.000
_cell.length_b   1.000
_cell.length_c   1.000
_cell.angle_alpha   90.00
_cell.angle_beta   90.00
_cell.angle_gamma   90.00
#
_symmetry.space_group_name_H-M   'P 1'
#
loop_
_entity.id
_entity.type
_entity.pdbx_description
1 polymer ?
#
loop_
_entity_poly.entity_id
_entity_poly.type
_entity_poly.pdbx_seq_one_letter_code
_entity_poly.pdbx_strand_id
1 'polypeptide(L)'
;MNELCPFHPKHDIYAIHEQMKNKISDYDWECQMCGKRFYTENTFDLHIGNRHETNAYSTSRTICLSSYCSLLRCSVLKPDIDYGYQVFWDEALCDPKSFEAISKQCEVGTFFAQVFN
;
A
#
# COMPACT_ATOMS: atom_id res chain seq x y z
N MET A 1 -15.46 10.95 -12.88
CA MET A 1 -14.24 10.21 -13.28
C MET A 1 -14.66 8.98 -14.08
N ASN A 2 -13.80 8.46 -14.96
CA ASN A 2 -14.12 7.31 -15.80
C ASN A 2 -13.97 6.00 -15.00
N GLU A 3 -15.04 5.22 -14.89
CA GLU A 3 -15.06 3.92 -14.18
C GLU A 3 -14.17 2.86 -14.85
N LEU A 4 -13.77 3.07 -16.10
CA LEU A 4 -12.82 2.21 -16.81
C LEU A 4 -11.35 2.55 -16.51
N CYS A 5 -11.09 3.62 -15.74
CA CYS A 5 -9.73 3.99 -15.40
C CYS A 5 -9.08 2.92 -14.49
N PRO A 6 -7.90 2.39 -14.82
CA PRO A 6 -7.14 1.50 -13.96
C PRO A 6 -6.97 2.06 -12.53
N PHE A 7 -6.60 3.34 -12.43
CA PHE A 7 -6.36 4.05 -11.17
C PHE A 7 -7.64 4.58 -10.50
N HIS A 8 -8.81 4.06 -10.88
CA HIS A 8 -10.05 4.45 -10.24
C HIS A 8 -10.05 3.97 -8.77
N PRO A 9 -10.44 4.80 -7.78
CA PRO A 9 -10.41 4.41 -6.36
C PRO A 9 -11.19 3.13 -6.02
N LYS A 10 -12.20 2.77 -6.83
CA LYS A 10 -12.95 1.51 -6.65
C LYS A 10 -12.12 0.25 -6.95
N HIS A 11 -11.04 0.38 -7.70
CA HIS A 11 -10.15 -0.72 -8.05
C HIS A 11 -8.99 -0.88 -7.06
N ASP A 12 -8.93 -0.03 -6.03
CA ASP A 12 -7.95 -0.12 -4.95
C ASP A 12 -8.34 -1.22 -3.95
N ILE A 13 -7.49 -2.25 -3.85
CA ILE A 13 -7.67 -3.41 -2.96
C ILE A 13 -7.57 -3.02 -1.49
N TYR A 14 -6.75 -2.02 -1.16
CA TYR A 14 -6.46 -1.59 0.21
C TYR A 14 -7.35 -0.43 0.64
N ALA A 15 -8.28 0.03 -0.20
CA ALA A 15 -9.16 1.14 0.14
C ALA A 15 -9.90 0.95 1.47
N ILE A 16 -10.41 -0.26 1.74
CA ILE A 16 -11.09 -0.55 3.00
C ILE A 16 -10.07 -0.62 4.15
N HIS A 17 -8.96 -1.31 3.96
CA HIS A 17 -7.86 -1.40 4.92
C HIS A 17 -7.44 0.00 5.42
N GLU A 18 -7.16 0.91 4.50
CA GLU A 18 -6.74 2.28 4.82
C GLU A 18 -7.86 3.11 5.45
N GLN A 19 -9.13 2.91 5.04
CA GLN A 19 -10.26 3.57 5.70
C GLN A 19 -10.41 3.18 7.18
N MET A 20 -9.98 1.98 7.56
CA MET A 20 -10.06 1.51 8.95
C MET A 20 -8.84 1.91 9.79
N LYS A 21 -7.84 2.53 9.16
CA LYS A 21 -6.62 3.02 9.80
C LYS A 21 -6.85 4.44 10.33
N ASN A 22 -6.86 4.58 11.65
CA ASN A 22 -6.95 5.89 12.30
C ASN A 22 -5.61 6.23 12.96
N LYS A 23 -4.85 7.16 12.37
CA LYS A 23 -3.60 7.67 12.94
C LYS A 23 -3.91 8.80 13.92
N ILE A 24 -3.75 8.53 15.21
CA ILE A 24 -3.97 9.51 16.29
C ILE A 24 -2.69 10.30 16.56
N SER A 25 -1.53 9.62 16.53
CA SER A 25 -0.20 10.23 16.60
C SER A 25 0.83 9.36 15.87
N ASP A 26 2.10 9.76 15.84
CA ASP A 26 3.17 8.98 15.19
C ASP A 26 3.34 7.57 15.79
N TYR A 27 2.96 7.41 17.05
CA TYR A 27 3.10 6.15 17.78
C TYR A 27 1.76 5.56 18.22
N ASP A 28 0.67 5.96 17.58
CA ASP A 28 -0.67 5.63 18.03
C ASP A 28 -1.62 5.47 16.85
N TRP A 29 -1.93 4.21 16.58
CA TRP A 29 -2.71 3.76 15.44
C TRP A 29 -3.90 2.95 15.95
N GLU A 30 -5.10 3.29 15.53
CA GLU A 30 -6.33 2.64 15.98
C GLU A 30 -7.07 1.96 14.83
N CYS A 31 -7.48 0.72 15.06
CA CYS A 31 -8.34 -0.06 14.16
C CYS A 31 -9.79 0.32 14.37
N GLN A 32 -10.38 1.02 13.39
CA GLN A 32 -11.79 1.42 13.44
C GLN A 32 -12.78 0.23 13.36
N MET A 33 -12.32 -0.97 12.98
CA MET A 33 -13.17 -2.17 12.98
C MET A 33 -13.40 -2.74 14.38
N CYS A 34 -12.40 -2.67 15.27
CA CYS A 34 -12.46 -3.34 16.57
C CYS A 34 -11.98 -2.48 17.77
N GLY A 35 -11.51 -1.26 17.52
CA GLY A 35 -11.03 -0.30 18.52
C GLY A 35 -9.64 -0.60 19.11
N LYS A 36 -8.90 -1.59 18.58
CA LYS A 36 -7.54 -1.90 19.08
C LYS A 36 -6.53 -0.85 18.66
N ARG A 37 -5.59 -0.56 19.56
CA ARG A 37 -4.51 0.41 19.35
C ARG A 37 -3.16 -0.27 19.21
N PHE A 38 -2.30 0.33 18.40
CA PHE A 38 -1.00 -0.17 18.01
C PHE A 38 0.03 0.95 18.05
N TYR A 39 1.28 0.59 18.40
CA TYR A 39 2.37 1.56 18.51
C TYR A 39 2.97 1.93 17.15
N THR A 40 2.95 1.00 16.19
CA THR A 40 3.45 1.22 14.83
C THR A 40 2.43 0.80 13.78
N GLU A 41 2.46 1.49 12.64
CA GLU A 41 1.66 1.14 11.46
C GLU A 41 1.86 -0.32 11.05
N ASN A 42 3.11 -0.79 11.04
CA ASN A 42 3.43 -2.18 10.70
C ASN A 42 2.67 -3.21 11.55
N THR A 43 2.59 -2.97 12.87
CA THR A 43 1.86 -3.88 13.77
C THR A 43 0.35 -3.79 13.58
N PHE A 44 -0.17 -2.64 13.14
CA PHE A 44 -1.56 -2.46 12.76
C PHE A 44 -1.88 -3.22 11.47
N ASP A 45 -1.06 -3.07 10.42
CA ASP A 45 -1.28 -3.73 9.13
C ASP A 45 -1.24 -5.26 9.29
N LEU A 46 -0.30 -5.77 10.11
CA LEU A 46 -0.25 -7.18 10.48
C LEU A 46 -1.51 -7.64 11.20
N HIS A 47 -2.08 -6.80 12.07
CA HIS A 47 -3.32 -7.12 12.77
C HIS A 47 -4.49 -7.23 11.79
N ILE A 48 -4.61 -6.32 10.83
CA ILE A 48 -5.69 -6.34 9.85
C ILE A 48 -5.59 -7.60 8.99
N GLY A 49 -4.40 -7.89 8.44
CA GLY A 49 -4.18 -9.08 7.61
C GLY A 49 -4.49 -10.40 8.34
N ASN A 50 -4.27 -10.46 9.66
CA ASN A 50 -4.52 -11.69 10.44
C ASN A 50 -5.94 -11.81 11.01
N ARG A 51 -6.63 -10.70 11.27
CA ARG A 51 -7.90 -10.69 12.03
C ARG A 51 -9.09 -10.18 11.25
N HIS A 52 -8.87 -9.42 10.19
CA HIS A 52 -9.91 -8.77 9.41
C HIS A 52 -9.78 -9.03 7.91
N GLU A 53 -8.99 -10.02 7.49
CA GLU A 53 -8.73 -10.37 6.09
C GLU A 53 -9.98 -10.38 5.21
N THR A 54 -11.05 -11.04 5.66
CA THR A 54 -12.29 -11.19 4.88
C THR A 54 -13.01 -9.88 4.59
N ASN A 55 -12.80 -8.86 5.42
CA ASN A 55 -13.54 -7.61 5.38
C ASN A 55 -12.64 -6.40 5.10
N ALA A 56 -11.32 -6.57 5.11
CA ALA A 56 -10.34 -5.50 4.97
C ALA A 56 -9.98 -5.20 3.52
N TYR A 57 -10.30 -6.09 2.58
CA TYR A 57 -9.91 -5.96 1.18
C TYR A 57 -11.12 -5.87 0.26
N SER A 58 -11.06 -4.97 -0.72
CA SER A 58 -12.09 -4.88 -1.76
C SER A 58 -12.02 -6.10 -2.68
N THR A 59 -13.12 -6.82 -2.84
CA THR A 59 -13.21 -7.98 -3.75
C THR A 59 -13.64 -7.60 -5.17
N SER A 60 -14.02 -6.34 -5.42
CA SER A 60 -14.65 -5.93 -6.67
C SER A 60 -13.64 -5.42 -7.71
N ARG A 61 -13.48 -6.16 -8.82
CA ARG A 61 -12.73 -5.75 -10.04
C ARG A 61 -11.44 -4.99 -9.75
N THR A 62 -10.64 -5.55 -8.86
CA THR A 62 -9.38 -4.96 -8.46
C THR A 62 -8.30 -5.28 -9.48
N ILE A 63 -7.47 -4.28 -9.76
CA ILE A 63 -6.31 -4.43 -10.62
C ILE A 63 -5.05 -4.42 -9.75
N CYS A 64 -4.06 -5.23 -10.10
CA CYS A 64 -2.77 -5.16 -9.43
C CYS A 64 -1.95 -4.01 -10.04
N LEU A 65 -1.74 -2.94 -9.27
CA LEU A 65 -1.04 -1.73 -9.74
C LEU A 65 0.41 -1.98 -10.14
N SER A 66 1.00 -3.09 -9.69
CA SER A 66 2.35 -3.50 -10.11
C SER A 66 2.45 -3.73 -11.63
N SER A 67 1.36 -4.13 -12.29
CA SER A 67 1.30 -4.27 -13.75
C SER A 67 1.55 -2.95 -14.48
N TYR A 68 1.34 -1.83 -13.79
CA TYR A 68 1.57 -0.48 -14.28
C TYR A 68 2.86 0.14 -13.72
N CYS A 69 3.71 -0.64 -13.03
CA CYS A 69 4.97 -0.16 -12.46
C CYS A 69 5.85 0.55 -13.51
N SER A 70 5.86 0.07 -14.76
CA SER A 70 6.57 0.73 -15.86
C SER A 70 6.11 2.16 -16.16
N LEU A 71 4.84 2.48 -15.90
CA LEU A 71 4.26 3.82 -16.05
C LEU A 71 4.42 4.67 -14.78
N LEU A 72 4.47 4.02 -13.61
CA LEU A 72 4.62 4.66 -12.30
C LEU A 72 6.08 4.89 -11.89
N ARG A 73 7.05 4.48 -12.72
CA ARG A 73 8.48 4.57 -12.43
C ARG A 73 9.03 6.00 -12.38
N CYS A 74 10.07 6.14 -11.57
CA CYS A 74 10.81 7.34 -11.17
C CYS A 74 11.46 8.18 -12.31
N SER A 75 11.37 7.81 -13.59
CA SER A 75 11.90 8.68 -14.67
C SER A 75 11.15 10.01 -14.79
N VAL A 76 9.92 10.07 -14.26
CA VAL A 76 9.09 11.29 -14.14
C VAL A 76 9.42 12.09 -12.88
N LEU A 77 9.99 11.46 -11.84
CA LEU A 77 10.61 12.14 -10.69
C LEU A 77 12.02 12.62 -11.06
N LYS A 78 12.20 13.12 -12.29
CA LYS A 78 13.40 13.86 -12.64
C LYS A 78 13.43 15.13 -11.78
N PRO A 79 14.51 15.38 -11.03
CA PRO A 79 14.62 16.49 -10.10
C PRO A 79 14.89 17.78 -10.86
N ASP A 80 13.89 18.30 -11.58
CA ASP A 80 13.89 19.71 -12.00
C ASP A 80 13.09 20.57 -11.01
N ILE A 81 12.86 20.07 -9.78
CA ILE A 81 12.23 20.83 -8.70
C ILE A 81 13.23 20.96 -7.53
N ASP A 82 13.61 22.20 -7.31
CA ASP A 82 14.51 22.83 -6.35
C ASP A 82 14.23 22.50 -4.86
N TYR A 83 14.28 21.24 -4.45
CA TYR A 83 14.26 20.86 -3.03
C TYR A 83 15.29 19.77 -2.72
N GLY A 84 16.33 20.17 -1.96
CA GLY A 84 17.46 19.32 -1.60
C GLY A 84 17.16 18.08 -0.74
N TYR A 85 18.21 17.26 -0.58
CA TYR A 85 18.36 16.11 0.34
C TYR A 85 17.42 14.90 0.17
N GLN A 86 16.56 14.83 -0.86
CA GLN A 86 15.68 13.67 -1.11
C GLN A 86 16.22 12.66 -2.15
N VAL A 87 17.27 13.02 -2.90
CA VAL A 87 17.82 12.23 -4.03
C VAL A 87 18.22 10.79 -3.65
N PHE A 88 18.67 10.56 -2.41
CA PHE A 88 19.07 9.22 -1.96
C PHE A 88 17.86 8.30 -1.76
N TRP A 89 16.77 8.81 -1.21
CA TRP A 89 15.56 8.02 -0.97
C TRP A 89 14.82 7.75 -2.28
N ASP A 90 14.81 8.71 -3.21
CA ASP A 90 14.16 8.56 -4.52
C ASP A 90 14.80 7.45 -5.38
N GLU A 91 16.12 7.28 -5.31
CA GLU A 91 16.85 6.20 -6.01
C GLU A 91 16.68 4.85 -5.27
N ALA A 92 16.75 4.85 -3.94
CA ALA A 92 16.60 3.64 -3.12
C ALA A 92 15.17 3.07 -3.15
N LEU A 93 14.16 3.94 -3.27
CA LEU A 93 12.75 3.59 -3.44
C LEU A 93 12.41 3.08 -4.84
N CYS A 94 13.39 2.94 -5.75
CA CYS A 94 13.18 2.44 -7.12
C CYS A 94 14.01 1.18 -7.44
N ASP A 95 14.50 0.43 -6.43
CA ASP A 95 15.19 -0.85 -6.63
C ASP A 95 14.23 -1.99 -7.06
N PRO A 96 14.37 -2.55 -8.28
CA PRO A 96 13.43 -3.55 -8.80
C PRO A 96 13.30 -4.82 -7.95
N LYS A 97 14.35 -5.22 -7.22
CA LYS A 97 14.32 -6.43 -6.39
C LYS A 97 13.44 -6.22 -5.15
N SER A 98 13.51 -5.03 -4.54
CA SER A 98 12.63 -4.64 -3.45
C SER A 98 11.14 -4.64 -3.85
N PHE A 99 10.82 -4.28 -5.11
CA PHE A 99 9.43 -4.30 -5.60
C PHE A 99 8.91 -5.68 -5.99
N GLU A 100 9.76 -6.64 -6.34
CA GLU A 100 9.33 -7.94 -6.81
C GLU A 100 8.49 -8.68 -5.75
N ALA A 101 8.91 -8.61 -4.49
CA ALA A 101 8.18 -9.24 -3.38
C ALA A 101 6.80 -8.60 -3.16
N ILE A 102 6.71 -7.27 -3.26
CA ILE A 102 5.47 -6.51 -3.08
C ILE A 102 4.51 -6.74 -4.27
N SER A 103 5.04 -6.79 -5.50
CA SER A 103 4.29 -7.05 -6.74
C SER A 103 3.54 -8.37 -6.68
N LYS A 104 4.21 -9.43 -6.22
CA LYS A 104 3.63 -10.78 -6.15
C LYS A 104 2.41 -10.83 -5.23
N GLN A 105 2.33 -10.00 -4.20
CA GLN A 105 1.24 -10.03 -3.22
C GLN A 105 -0.14 -9.79 -3.85
N CYS A 106 -0.23 -8.87 -4.83
CA CYS A 106 -1.49 -8.63 -5.54
C CYS A 106 -1.69 -9.52 -6.78
N GLU A 107 -0.66 -10.23 -7.26
CA GLU A 107 -0.73 -11.10 -8.45
C GLU A 107 -1.24 -12.51 -8.13
N VAL A 108 -0.84 -13.11 -7.01
CA VAL A 108 -1.17 -14.51 -6.68
C VAL A 108 -2.44 -14.67 -5.84
N GLY A 109 -3.08 -13.58 -5.40
CA GLY A 109 -4.25 -13.65 -4.52
C GLY A 109 -3.98 -14.35 -3.18
N THR A 110 -2.72 -14.70 -2.90
CA THR A 110 -2.26 -15.22 -1.61
C THR A 110 -2.00 -14.03 -0.70
N PHE A 111 -3.07 -13.55 -0.06
CA PHE A 111 -3.04 -12.42 0.87
C PHE A 111 -2.30 -12.71 2.19
N PHE A 112 -1.59 -13.84 2.31
CA PHE A 112 -1.05 -14.29 3.58
C PHE A 112 0.47 -14.20 3.72
N ALA A 113 0.86 -13.51 4.79
CA ALA A 113 2.03 -13.79 5.64
C ALA A 113 3.43 -13.36 5.18
N GLN A 114 3.59 -12.34 4.34
CA GLN A 114 4.93 -11.82 4.00
C GLN A 114 5.12 -10.30 4.15
N VAL A 115 4.17 -9.56 4.73
CA VAL A 115 4.32 -8.11 4.88
C VAL A 115 5.31 -7.73 6.00
N PHE A 116 5.66 -8.63 6.92
CA PHE A 116 6.55 -8.29 8.05
C PHE A 116 7.51 -9.42 8.44
N ASN A 117 8.56 -9.64 7.64
CA ASN A 117 9.82 -10.19 8.12
C ASN A 117 10.95 -9.25 7.69
#